data_AF-A0A3A6QBV6-F1
#
_entry.id   AF-A0A3A6QBV6-F1
#
_cell.length_a   1.000
_cell.length_b   1.000
_cell.length_c   1.000
_cell.angle_alpha   90.00
_cell.angle_beta   90.00
_cell.angle_gamma   90.00
#
_symmetry.space_group_name_H-M   'P 1'
#
loop_
_entity.id
_entity.type
_entity.pdbx_description
1 polymer ?
#
loop_
_entity_poly.entity_id
_entity_poly.type
_entity_poly.pdbx_seq_one_letter_code
_entity_poly.pdbx_strand_id
1 'polypeptide(L)'
;MYKALFDRKVFSLASINPTYQTELDSFIKNTIEATKFKPNKITLYSYRASSPYHVMKIDSQFEITITENKVAIPDLWNFQDGLRTGNVDIEVYDSVDVLYLIEAIIDQCRHYNPNLLVERTK
;
A
#
# COMPACT_ATOMS: atom_id res chain seq x y z
N MET A 1 -14.75 8.51 -14.63
CA MET A 1 -13.30 8.70 -14.89
C MET A 1 -12.65 9.03 -13.55
N TYR A 2 -11.93 8.08 -12.95
CA TYR A 2 -11.34 8.29 -11.62
C TYR A 2 -10.06 9.13 -11.74
N LYS A 3 -9.98 10.19 -10.94
CA LYS A 3 -8.78 11.03 -10.83
C LYS A 3 -7.74 10.22 -10.04
N ALA A 4 -6.58 9.98 -10.63
CA ALA A 4 -5.46 9.39 -9.92
C ALA A 4 -5.11 10.25 -8.69
N LEU A 5 -4.75 9.59 -7.61
CA LEU A 5 -4.47 10.22 -6.31
C LEU A 5 -3.12 10.96 -6.34
N PHE A 6 -2.22 10.52 -7.20
CA PHE A 6 -1.04 11.25 -7.64
C PHE A 6 -1.03 11.39 -9.16
N ASP A 7 -0.37 12.42 -9.68
CA ASP A 7 -0.29 12.65 -11.13
C ASP A 7 0.49 11.49 -11.77
N ARG A 8 -0.20 10.64 -12.56
CA ARG A 8 0.33 9.37 -13.10
C ARG A 8 1.62 9.53 -13.92
N LYS A 9 1.93 10.74 -14.37
CA LYS A 9 3.18 11.05 -15.06
C LYS A 9 4.44 10.92 -14.19
N VAL A 10 4.29 10.89 -12.86
CA VAL A 10 5.43 10.86 -11.92
C VAL A 10 5.84 9.42 -11.54
N PHE A 11 4.93 8.45 -11.62
CA PHE A 11 5.16 7.08 -11.11
C PHE A 11 5.00 6.05 -12.22
N SER A 12 6.10 5.73 -12.90
CA SER A 12 6.19 4.53 -13.73
C SER A 12 6.87 3.41 -12.94
N LEU A 13 6.64 2.15 -13.31
CA LEU A 13 7.39 1.00 -12.76
C LEU A 13 8.92 1.17 -12.84
N ALA A 14 9.41 1.99 -13.78
CA ALA A 14 10.83 2.33 -13.92
C ALA A 14 11.35 3.32 -12.87
N SER A 15 10.47 3.83 -12.00
CA SER A 15 10.79 4.80 -10.95
C SER A 15 10.92 4.17 -9.55
N ILE A 16 10.58 2.88 -9.41
CA ILE A 16 10.80 2.10 -8.18
C ILE A 16 12.27 1.73 -8.12
N ASN A 17 12.82 1.68 -6.91
CA ASN A 17 14.16 1.14 -6.75
C ASN A 17 14.21 -0.35 -7.21
N PRO A 18 15.01 -0.69 -8.24
CA PRO A 18 15.03 -2.02 -8.82
C PRO A 18 15.54 -3.10 -7.84
N THR A 19 16.24 -2.71 -6.77
CA THR A 19 16.84 -3.63 -5.79
C THR A 19 15.83 -4.56 -5.14
N TYR A 20 14.56 -4.17 -5.02
CA TYR A 20 13.53 -4.99 -4.37
C TYR A 20 12.20 -5.02 -5.13
N GLN A 21 12.26 -4.77 -6.43
CA GLN A 21 11.10 -4.84 -7.32
C GLN A 21 10.46 -6.24 -7.30
N THR A 22 11.26 -7.29 -7.10
CA THR A 22 10.76 -8.67 -7.04
C THR A 22 9.91 -8.91 -5.80
N GLU A 23 10.35 -8.42 -4.63
CA GLU A 23 9.65 -8.52 -3.36
C GLU A 23 8.34 -7.74 -3.40
N LEU A 24 8.37 -6.55 -4.00
CA LEU A 24 7.18 -5.71 -4.20
C LEU A 24 6.18 -6.36 -5.16
N ASP A 25 6.64 -6.86 -6.30
CA ASP A 25 5.81 -7.61 -7.25
C ASP A 25 5.20 -8.85 -6.59
N SER A 26 5.99 -9.55 -5.77
CA SER A 26 5.54 -10.72 -5.01
C SER A 26 4.48 -10.33 -3.98
N PHE A 27 4.62 -9.23 -3.27
CA PHE A 27 3.58 -8.75 -2.36
C PHE A 27 2.29 -8.42 -3.10
N ILE A 28 2.38 -7.69 -4.21
CA ILE A 28 1.19 -7.34 -5.00
C ILE A 28 0.47 -8.58 -5.55
N LYS A 29 1.20 -9.51 -6.19
CA LYS A 29 0.62 -10.70 -6.84
C LYS A 29 0.31 -11.84 -5.87
N ASN A 30 1.27 -12.18 -5.01
CA ASN A 30 1.16 -13.37 -4.16
C ASN A 30 0.48 -13.08 -2.82
N THR A 31 0.27 -11.81 -2.48
CA THR A 31 -0.39 -11.42 -1.23
C THR A 31 -1.71 -10.69 -1.48
N ILE A 32 -1.68 -9.49 -2.06
CA ILE A 32 -2.89 -8.68 -2.27
C ILE A 32 -3.85 -9.35 -3.27
N GLU A 33 -3.33 -9.75 -4.43
CA GLU A 33 -4.12 -10.42 -5.47
C GLU A 33 -4.58 -11.83 -5.01
N ALA A 34 -3.67 -12.61 -4.42
CA ALA A 34 -3.97 -13.97 -3.94
C ALA A 34 -5.06 -14.02 -2.85
N THR A 35 -5.07 -13.04 -1.93
CA THR A 35 -6.12 -12.92 -0.90
C THR A 35 -7.43 -12.36 -1.44
N LYS A 36 -7.46 -11.93 -2.71
CA LYS A 36 -8.58 -11.17 -3.32
C LYS A 36 -8.99 -10.01 -2.42
N PHE A 37 -8.00 -9.28 -1.92
CA PHE A 37 -8.21 -8.23 -0.93
C PHE A 37 -9.15 -7.16 -1.49
N LYS A 38 -10.36 -7.07 -0.93
CA LYS A 38 -11.48 -6.32 -1.51
C LYS A 38 -12.12 -5.38 -0.47
N PRO A 39 -11.43 -4.31 -0.07
CA PRO A 39 -11.99 -3.34 0.85
C PRO A 39 -13.08 -2.47 0.20
N ASN A 40 -13.92 -1.86 1.04
CA ASN A 40 -14.92 -0.88 0.59
C ASN A 40 -14.40 0.56 0.67
N LYS A 41 -13.55 0.85 1.65
CA LYS A 41 -12.98 2.16 1.92
C LYS A 41 -11.51 2.07 2.33
N ILE A 42 -10.70 2.95 1.78
CA ILE A 42 -9.33 3.22 2.22
C ILE A 42 -9.24 4.70 2.60
N THR A 43 -8.82 4.97 3.84
CA THR A 43 -8.50 6.31 4.32
C THR A 43 -6.99 6.41 4.48
N LEU A 44 -6.40 7.33 3.72
CA LEU A 44 -4.98 7.65 3.78
C LEU A 44 -4.77 8.77 4.80
N TYR A 45 -3.77 8.59 5.65
CA TYR A 45 -3.27 9.65 6.52
C TYR A 45 -1.78 9.49 6.73
N SER A 46 -1.13 10.60 7.09
CA SER A 46 0.28 10.58 7.46
C SER A 46 0.49 11.38 8.72
N TYR A 47 1.43 10.93 9.53
CA TYR A 47 1.86 11.67 10.71
C TYR A 47 3.38 11.58 10.84
N ARG A 48 3.95 12.56 11.53
CA ARG A 48 5.38 12.60 11.85
C ARG A 48 5.55 12.26 13.32
N ALA A 49 6.20 11.14 13.58
CA ALA A 49 6.79 10.86 14.89
C ALA A 49 8.31 11.14 14.78
N SER A 50 9.12 10.09 14.71
CA SER A 50 10.57 10.18 14.42
C SER A 50 10.91 10.15 12.93
N SER A 51 10.05 9.52 12.12
CA SER A 51 10.11 9.41 10.66
C SER A 51 8.70 9.65 10.08
N PRO A 52 8.55 9.90 8.76
CA PRO A 52 7.22 9.94 8.15
C PRO A 52 6.57 8.55 8.18
N TYR A 53 5.38 8.47 8.77
CA TYR A 53 4.52 7.29 8.73
C TYR A 53 3.38 7.55 7.75
N HIS A 54 3.23 6.65 6.78
CA HIS A 54 2.13 6.67 5.82
C HIS A 54 1.18 5.52 6.14
N VAL A 55 -0.06 5.83 6.50
CA VAL A 55 -1.02 4.82 6.94
C VAL A 55 -2.19 4.73 5.98
N MET A 56 -2.51 3.50 5.59
CA MET A 56 -3.72 3.13 4.86
C MET A 56 -4.67 2.43 5.84
N LYS A 57 -5.70 3.15 6.31
CA LYS A 57 -6.76 2.56 7.12
C LYS A 57 -7.86 2.00 6.24
N ILE A 58 -8.11 0.72 6.39
CA ILE A 58 -8.96 -0.08 5.51
C ILE A 58 -10.19 -0.52 6.28
N ASP A 59 -11.37 -0.12 5.77
CA ASP A 59 -12.70 -0.42 6.34
C ASP A 59 -12.83 -0.14 7.86
N SER A 60 -12.00 0.76 8.38
CA SER A 60 -11.86 1.08 9.82
C SER A 60 -11.44 -0.09 10.72
N GLN A 61 -10.97 -1.20 10.15
CA GLN A 61 -10.66 -2.44 10.89
C GLN A 61 -9.20 -2.88 10.76
N PHE A 62 -8.53 -2.49 9.68
CA PHE A 62 -7.18 -2.93 9.36
C PHE A 62 -6.31 -1.75 8.93
N GLU A 63 -5.05 -1.72 9.32
CA GLU A 63 -4.11 -0.67 8.94
C GLU A 63 -2.87 -1.24 8.26
N ILE A 64 -2.48 -0.65 7.13
CA ILE A 64 -1.16 -0.86 6.54
C ILE A 64 -0.33 0.38 6.85
N THR A 65 0.73 0.22 7.62
CA THR A 65 1.70 1.28 7.90
C THR A 65 2.88 1.13 6.96
N ILE A 66 3.26 2.21 6.29
CA ILE A 66 4.38 2.25 5.35
C ILE A 66 5.39 3.28 5.84
N THR A 67 6.64 2.84 6.04
CA THR A 67 7.76 3.69 6.50
C THR A 67 8.96 3.57 5.57
N GLU A 68 9.83 4.58 5.62
CA GLU A 68 11.10 4.62 4.90
C GLU A 68 12.25 4.02 5.76
N ASN A 69 13.42 3.75 5.13
CA ASN A 69 14.76 3.46 5.69
C ASN A 69 15.33 2.06 5.38
N LYS A 70 14.47 1.04 5.25
CA LYS A 70 14.86 -0.35 5.04
C LYS A 70 13.79 -1.04 4.20
N VAL A 71 14.16 -2.10 3.48
CA VAL A 71 13.17 -2.96 2.83
C VAL A 71 12.75 -4.08 3.79
N ALA A 72 11.47 -4.09 4.16
CA ALA A 72 10.83 -5.18 4.88
C ALA A 72 9.38 -5.28 4.39
N ILE A 73 9.15 -6.13 3.39
CA ILE A 73 7.85 -6.34 2.75
C ILE A 73 7.27 -7.67 3.26
N PRO A 74 6.04 -7.69 3.79
CA PRO A 74 5.42 -8.91 4.30
C PRO A 74 5.14 -9.89 3.17
N ASP A 75 5.27 -11.18 3.45
CA ASP A 75 4.74 -12.22 2.58
C ASP A 75 3.25 -12.47 2.85
N LEU A 76 2.68 -13.46 2.15
CA LEU A 76 1.27 -13.83 2.30
C LEU A 76 0.91 -14.21 3.74
N TRP A 77 1.80 -14.91 4.45
CA TRP A 77 1.52 -15.39 5.79
C TRP A 77 1.52 -14.23 6.79
N ASN A 78 2.55 -13.40 6.74
CA ASN A 78 2.64 -12.19 7.57
C ASN A 78 1.44 -11.26 7.32
N PHE A 79 1.01 -11.12 6.08
CA PHE A 79 -0.15 -10.29 5.75
C PHE A 79 -1.47 -10.88 6.26
N GLN A 80 -1.68 -12.19 6.13
CA GLN A 80 -2.86 -12.85 6.69
C GLN A 80 -2.93 -12.75 8.21
N ASP A 81 -1.79 -12.85 8.90
CA ASP A 81 -1.73 -12.61 10.33
C ASP A 81 -2.01 -11.14 10.67
N GLY A 82 -1.52 -10.21 9.85
CA GLY A 82 -1.85 -8.79 9.94
C GLY A 82 -3.35 -8.51 9.78
N LEU A 83 -4.02 -9.15 8.82
CA LEU A 83 -5.48 -9.05 8.65
C LEU A 83 -6.24 -9.54 9.90
N ARG A 84 -5.71 -10.56 10.60
CA ARG A 84 -6.29 -11.10 11.83
C ARG A 84 -6.05 -10.20 13.04
N THR A 85 -4.88 -9.58 13.12
CA THR A 85 -4.45 -8.75 14.26
C THR A 85 -4.82 -7.28 14.13
N GLY A 86 -5.13 -6.83 12.91
CA GLY A 86 -5.61 -5.48 12.62
C GLY A 86 -4.54 -4.53 12.08
N ASN A 87 -3.29 -4.97 11.90
CA ASN A 87 -2.24 -4.13 11.32
C ASN A 87 -1.16 -4.93 10.58
N VAL A 88 -0.53 -4.30 9.60
CA VAL A 88 0.73 -4.78 9.00
C VAL A 88 1.65 -3.59 8.75
N ASP A 89 2.94 -3.78 9.01
CA ASP A 89 3.96 -2.76 8.75
C ASP A 89 4.77 -3.16 7.50
N ILE A 90 5.06 -2.18 6.66
CA ILE A 90 5.86 -2.32 5.45
C ILE A 90 6.95 -1.26 5.47
N GLU A 91 8.20 -1.69 5.41
CA GLU A 91 9.32 -0.78 5.25
C GLU A 91 9.77 -0.78 3.78
N VAL A 92 9.93 0.40 3.20
CA VAL A 92 10.45 0.62 1.85
C VAL A 92 11.66 1.53 1.89
N TYR A 93 12.38 1.63 0.77
CA TYR A 93 13.65 2.32 0.71
C TYR A 93 13.50 3.85 0.80
N ASP A 94 12.61 4.44 -0.02
CA ASP A 94 12.42 5.88 -0.06
C ASP A 94 10.96 6.31 -0.26
N SER A 95 10.73 7.62 -0.22
CA SER A 95 9.42 8.23 -0.41
C SER A 95 8.78 7.97 -1.78
N VAL A 96 9.55 7.71 -2.84
CA VAL A 96 8.98 7.37 -4.16
C VAL A 96 8.35 5.98 -4.09
N ASP A 97 9.03 5.06 -3.44
CA ASP A 97 8.57 3.69 -3.26
C ASP A 97 7.31 3.63 -2.36
N VAL A 98 7.23 4.48 -1.34
CA VAL A 98 6.00 4.64 -0.52
C VAL A 98 4.81 5.00 -1.41
N LEU A 99 4.96 6.04 -2.23
CA LEU A 99 3.88 6.55 -3.07
C LEU A 99 3.47 5.51 -4.12
N TYR A 100 4.44 4.84 -4.72
CA TYR A 100 4.18 3.75 -5.65
C TYR A 100 3.39 2.61 -4.99
N LEU A 101 3.83 2.14 -3.82
CA LEU A 101 3.18 1.02 -3.12
C LEU A 101 1.73 1.34 -2.77
N ILE A 102 1.46 2.55 -2.28
CA ILE A 102 0.09 3.01 -1.99
C ILE A 102 -0.78 2.94 -3.25
N GLU A 103 -0.32 3.48 -4.39
CA GLU A 103 -1.08 3.43 -5.64
C GLU A 103 -1.28 1.99 -6.13
N ALA A 104 -0.24 1.15 -6.04
CA ALA A 104 -0.32 -0.25 -6.47
C ALA A 104 -1.37 -1.03 -5.67
N ILE A 105 -1.40 -0.87 -4.34
CA ILE A 105 -2.42 -1.49 -3.47
C ILE A 105 -3.81 -0.99 -3.88
N ILE A 106 -3.99 0.32 -4.05
CA ILE A 106 -5.28 0.92 -4.40
C ILE A 106 -5.78 0.44 -5.76
N ASP A 107 -4.90 0.40 -6.76
CA ASP A 107 -5.27 -0.04 -8.11
C ASP A 107 -5.65 -1.53 -8.14
N GLN A 108 -4.97 -2.38 -7.37
CA GLN A 108 -5.38 -3.77 -7.19
C GLN A 108 -6.72 -3.90 -6.46
N CYS A 109 -6.93 -3.14 -5.39
CA CYS A 109 -8.22 -3.15 -4.69
C CYS A 109 -9.36 -2.68 -5.60
N ARG A 110 -9.10 -1.69 -6.48
CA ARG A 110 -10.08 -1.21 -7.48
C ARG A 110 -10.37 -2.24 -8.56
N HIS A 111 -9.40 -3.08 -8.93
CA HIS A 111 -9.63 -4.19 -9.85
C HIS A 111 -10.73 -5.12 -9.33
N TYR A 112 -10.75 -5.39 -8.01
CA TYR A 112 -11.77 -6.24 -7.37
C TYR A 112 -13.02 -5.50 -6.88
N ASN A 113 -12.89 -4.21 -6.56
CA ASN A 113 -13.98 -3.33 -6.17
C ASN A 113 -13.90 -1.97 -6.91
N PRO A 114 -14.52 -1.85 -8.09
CA PRO A 114 -14.53 -0.61 -8.86
C PRO A 114 -15.19 0.58 -8.15
N ASN A 115 -15.93 0.33 -7.07
CA ASN A 115 -16.60 1.33 -6.23
C ASN A 115 -15.80 1.67 -4.96
N LEU A 116 -14.55 1.21 -4.85
CA LEU A 116 -13.67 1.52 -3.73
C LEU A 116 -13.62 3.03 -3.46
N LEU A 117 -14.00 3.41 -2.24
CA LEU A 117 -13.87 4.79 -1.77
C LEU A 117 -12.45 5.01 -1.27
N VAL A 118 -11.78 6.05 -1.78
CA VAL A 118 -10.46 6.44 -1.28
C VAL A 118 -10.47 7.90 -0.87
N GLU A 119 -10.05 8.16 0.37
CA GLU A 119 -10.08 9.48 0.98
C GLU A 119 -8.70 9.79 1.59
N ARG A 120 -8.38 11.09 1.71
CA ARG A 120 -7.20 11.58 2.43
C ARG A 120 -7.66 12.45 3.58
N THR A 121 -7.17 12.18 4.78
CA THR A 121 -7.34 13.11 5.90
C THR A 121 -6.16 14.07 5.96
N LYS A 122 -6.42 15.29 6.46
CA LYS A 122 -5.44 16.36 6.60
C LYS A 122 -4.75 16.29 7.95
#